data_AF-A0A2P4PEB4-F1
#
_entry.id   AF-A0A2P4PEB4-F1
#
_cell.length_a   1.000
_cell.length_b   1.000
_cell.length_c   1.000
_cell.angle_alpha   90.00
_cell.angle_beta   90.00
_cell.angle_gamma   90.00
#
_symmetry.space_group_name_H-M   'P 1'
#
loop_
_entity.id
_entity.type
_entity.pdbx_description
1 polymer ?
#
loop_
_entity_poly.entity_id
_entity_poly.type
_entity_poly.pdbx_seq_one_letter_code
_entity_poly.pdbx_strand_id
1 'polypeptide(L)'
;MENKPKWLWKNVDYDKYQWHVTISTIDSTIESENVDEKVVYIEDLEKRRQAYGICGECKEPGTGEYWCQPCNAKRFKDNFKNWTSGNKDIDEFIQQSQLNVVHYYKCLEWIPFEKFQNITYIAEGGFGKIYSAEWPEGNINYWDIENQKWYRYKDFDKYALKSLNNSSDICSDFLNEVI
;
A
#
# COMPACT_ATOMS: atom_id res chain seq x y z
N MET A 1 -32.78 10.67 3.20
CA MET A 1 -31.60 10.85 2.33
C MET A 1 -30.39 10.59 3.20
N GLU A 2 -29.76 9.43 3.07
CA GLU A 2 -28.51 9.16 3.78
C GLU A 2 -27.43 10.08 3.21
N ASN A 3 -26.85 10.92 4.07
CA ASN A 3 -25.71 11.76 3.71
C ASN A 3 -24.58 10.84 3.27
N LYS A 4 -24.28 10.81 1.97
CA LYS A 4 -23.11 10.10 1.45
C LYS A 4 -21.88 10.55 2.25
N PRO A 5 -21.02 9.63 2.71
CA PRO A 5 -19.82 9.99 3.44
C PRO A 5 -18.96 10.90 2.57
N LYS A 6 -18.84 12.18 2.98
CA LYS A 6 -18.05 13.19 2.28
C LYS A 6 -16.58 13.06 2.65
N TRP A 7 -15.72 13.44 1.72
CA TRP A 7 -14.29 13.61 1.92
C TRP A 7 -14.00 14.61 3.06
N LEU A 8 -13.26 14.16 4.08
CA LEU A 8 -12.79 14.98 5.22
C LEU A 8 -11.26 14.88 5.42
N TRP A 9 -10.56 14.44 4.37
CA TRP A 9 -9.12 14.42 4.32
C TRP A 9 -8.55 15.84 4.36
N LYS A 10 -7.40 16.00 5.04
CA LYS A 10 -6.63 17.23 5.00
C LYS A 10 -5.40 17.02 4.10
N ASN A 11 -5.01 18.08 3.40
CA ASN A 11 -3.69 18.12 2.77
C ASN A 11 -2.63 18.08 3.88
N VAL A 12 -1.65 17.19 3.76
CA VAL A 12 -0.60 17.05 4.75
C VAL A 12 0.38 18.21 4.62
N ASP A 13 0.69 18.87 5.74
CA ASP A 13 1.78 19.85 5.83
C ASP A 13 3.09 19.09 6.04
N TYR A 14 3.82 18.83 4.94
CA TYR A 14 5.06 18.03 4.97
C TYR A 14 6.21 18.71 5.72
N ASP A 15 6.12 20.01 6.00
CA ASP A 15 7.06 20.69 6.89
C ASP A 15 6.83 20.30 8.35
N LYS A 16 5.63 19.82 8.69
CA LYS A 16 5.23 19.48 10.06
C LYS A 16 4.96 18.00 10.30
N TYR A 17 4.59 17.23 9.29
CA TYR A 17 4.15 15.85 9.47
C TYR A 17 4.74 14.92 8.40
N GLN A 18 4.90 13.65 8.77
CA GLN A 18 5.20 12.56 7.84
C GLN A 18 3.98 12.22 6.97
N TRP A 19 4.19 11.40 5.94
CA TRP A 19 3.14 10.99 5.00
C TRP A 19 2.14 10.00 5.60
N HIS A 20 2.57 9.26 6.63
CA HIS A 20 1.76 8.28 7.34
C HIS A 20 2.26 8.10 8.77
N VAL A 21 1.50 7.34 9.55
CA VAL A 21 1.84 7.03 10.94
C VAL A 21 3.02 6.06 11.07
N THR A 22 3.82 6.21 12.12
CA THR A 22 4.78 5.20 12.56
C THR A 22 4.09 4.24 13.51
N ILE A 23 4.31 2.94 13.31
CA ILE A 23 3.88 1.90 14.24
C ILE A 23 5.02 1.74 15.25
N SER A 24 4.74 1.98 16.54
CA SER A 24 5.72 1.77 17.61
C SER A 24 6.05 0.27 17.71
N THR A 25 7.26 -0.11 17.31
CA THR A 25 7.79 -1.43 17.66
C THR A 25 8.13 -1.42 19.15
N ILE A 26 7.69 -2.44 19.89
CA ILE A 26 7.79 -2.53 21.36
C ILE A 26 9.25 -2.43 21.86
N ASP A 27 10.25 -2.65 20.99
CA ASP A 27 11.69 -2.50 21.31
C ASP A 27 12.26 -1.07 21.17
N SER A 28 11.44 -0.06 20.85
CA SER A 28 11.92 1.31 20.60
C SER A 28 12.00 2.20 21.85
N THR A 29 11.88 1.65 23.06
CA THR A 29 12.24 2.36 24.30
C THR A 29 13.76 2.43 24.44
N ILE A 30 14.43 3.00 23.44
CA ILE A 30 15.68 3.72 23.64
C ILE A 30 15.24 5.17 23.63
N GLU A 31 15.39 5.83 24.77
CA GLU A 31 15.26 7.27 24.95
C GLU A 31 16.14 7.98 23.91
N SER A 32 15.58 8.25 22.74
CA SER A 32 16.16 9.16 21.76
C SER A 32 15.77 10.56 22.22
N GLU A 33 16.72 11.29 22.80
CA GLU A 33 16.60 12.68 23.24
C GLU A 33 16.28 13.69 22.10
N ASN A 34 15.98 13.21 20.89
CA ASN A 34 15.38 14.00 19.82
C ASN A 34 14.20 13.21 19.21
N VAL A 35 13.01 13.36 19.78
CA VAL A 35 11.77 12.98 19.10
C VAL A 35 11.59 14.00 17.97
N ASP A 36 11.84 13.59 16.72
CA ASP A 36 11.51 14.41 15.57
C ASP A 36 10.01 14.76 15.66
N GLU A 37 9.71 16.05 15.86
CA GLU A 37 8.36 16.56 16.03
C GLU A 37 7.46 16.21 14.84
N LYS A 38 8.02 15.83 13.68
CA LYS A 38 7.27 15.38 12.51
C LYS A 38 6.69 13.98 12.62
N VAL A 39 7.23 13.14 13.51
CA VAL A 39 6.78 11.74 13.67
C VAL A 39 5.36 11.72 14.21
N VAL A 40 4.46 11.02 13.50
CA VAL A 40 3.08 10.81 13.94
C VAL A 40 2.92 9.35 14.31
N TYR A 41 2.73 9.03 15.58
CA TYR A 41 2.51 7.65 16.02
C TYR A 41 1.07 7.20 15.76
N ILE A 42 0.85 5.89 15.55
CA ILE A 42 -0.48 5.35 15.29
C ILE A 42 -1.43 5.52 16.48
N GLU A 43 -0.90 5.52 17.69
CA GLU A 43 -1.60 5.74 18.96
C GLU A 43 -1.98 7.22 19.20
N ASP A 44 -1.30 8.17 18.56
CA ASP A 44 -1.54 9.60 18.74
C ASP A 44 -2.74 10.08 17.90
N LEU A 45 -3.95 9.85 18.41
CA LEU A 45 -5.19 10.18 17.73
C LEU A 45 -5.35 11.67 17.41
N GLU A 46 -4.86 12.55 18.29
CA GLU A 46 -5.01 13.99 18.10
C GLU A 46 -4.04 14.49 17.02
N LYS A 47 -2.78 14.06 17.07
CA LYS A 47 -1.80 14.42 16.03
C LYS A 47 -2.18 13.83 14.67
N ARG A 48 -2.72 12.61 14.62
CA ARG A 48 -3.30 12.02 13.39
C ARG A 48 -4.46 12.85 12.84
N ARG A 49 -5.36 13.33 13.70
CA ARG A 49 -6.49 14.19 13.30
C ARG A 49 -6.01 15.54 12.75
N GLN A 50 -4.92 16.07 13.30
CA GLN A 50 -4.31 17.30 12.81
C GLN A 50 -3.62 17.09 11.47
N ALA A 51 -2.80 16.04 11.34
CA ALA A 51 -2.01 15.72 10.17
C ALA A 51 -2.85 15.24 8.97
N TYR A 52 -3.70 14.23 9.18
CA TYR A 52 -4.37 13.50 8.09
C TYR A 52 -5.87 13.81 8.00
N GLY A 53 -6.46 14.42 9.03
CA GLY A 53 -7.90 14.65 9.10
C GLY A 53 -8.67 13.41 9.56
N ILE A 54 -9.97 13.37 9.26
CA ILE A 54 -10.88 12.31 9.70
C ILE A 54 -11.35 11.50 8.50
N CYS A 55 -11.37 10.17 8.63
CA CYS A 55 -11.90 9.30 7.61
C CYS A 55 -13.42 9.51 7.45
N GLY A 56 -13.87 9.70 6.20
CA GLY A 56 -15.27 9.89 5.87
C GLY A 56 -16.17 8.70 6.22
N GLU A 57 -15.61 7.49 6.33
CA GLU A 57 -16.37 6.24 6.50
C GLU A 57 -16.42 5.76 7.95
N CYS A 58 -15.27 5.57 8.61
CA CYS A 58 -15.23 5.09 10.00
C CYS A 58 -15.24 6.20 11.05
N LYS A 59 -15.08 7.48 10.64
CA LYS A 59 -15.00 8.65 11.53
C LYS A 59 -13.79 8.68 12.49
N GLU A 60 -12.84 7.78 12.29
CA GLU A 60 -11.54 7.80 12.98
C GLU A 60 -10.50 8.67 12.26
N PRO A 61 -9.45 9.15 12.94
CA PRO A 61 -8.34 9.84 12.30
C PRO A 61 -7.68 9.02 11.19
N GLY A 62 -7.20 9.69 10.15
CA GLY A 62 -6.39 9.05 9.10
C GLY A 62 -5.14 8.36 9.65
N THR A 63 -4.61 7.42 8.87
CA THR A 63 -3.30 6.79 9.14
C THR A 63 -2.22 7.28 8.17
N GLY A 64 -2.61 8.04 7.15
CA GLY A 64 -1.71 8.73 6.25
C GLY A 64 -2.48 9.61 5.28
N GLU A 65 -1.76 10.29 4.40
CA GLU A 65 -2.35 11.11 3.35
C GLU A 65 -3.36 10.29 2.52
N TYR A 66 -4.62 10.74 2.53
CA TYR A 66 -5.75 10.07 1.87
C TYR A 66 -5.93 8.58 2.22
N TRP A 67 -5.40 8.12 3.36
CA TRP A 67 -5.39 6.71 3.75
C TRP A 67 -5.99 6.45 5.13
N CYS A 68 -6.88 5.45 5.20
CA CYS A 68 -7.42 4.90 6.45
C CYS A 68 -7.12 3.40 6.48
N GLN A 69 -6.12 3.00 7.27
CA GLN A 69 -5.73 1.59 7.38
C GLN A 69 -6.91 0.68 7.78
N PRO A 70 -7.74 0.98 8.80
CA PRO A 70 -8.85 0.10 9.16
C PRO A 70 -9.87 -0.11 8.03
N CYS A 71 -10.21 0.95 7.30
CA CYS A 71 -11.16 0.86 6.19
C CYS A 71 -10.55 0.14 4.99
N ASN A 72 -9.30 0.43 4.63
CA ASN A 72 -8.64 -0.19 3.49
C ASN A 72 -8.31 -1.66 3.76
N ALA A 73 -7.89 -2.02 4.96
CA ALA A 73 -7.69 -3.41 5.39
C ALA A 73 -8.98 -4.22 5.24
N LYS A 74 -10.13 -3.65 5.64
CA LYS A 74 -11.44 -4.29 5.42
C LYS A 74 -11.71 -4.51 3.93
N ARG A 75 -11.46 -3.52 3.07
CA ARG A 75 -11.66 -3.65 1.60
C ARG A 75 -10.79 -4.73 0.99
N PHE A 76 -9.52 -4.77 1.37
CA PHE A 76 -8.60 -5.81 0.93
C PHE A 76 -9.11 -7.18 1.36
N LYS A 77 -9.47 -7.33 2.65
CA LYS A 77 -10.01 -8.57 3.20
C LYS A 77 -11.26 -9.06 2.46
N ASP A 78 -12.18 -8.15 2.14
CA ASP A 78 -13.40 -8.48 1.39
C ASP A 78 -13.09 -8.93 -0.05
N ASN A 79 -11.94 -8.53 -0.60
CA ASN A 79 -11.47 -8.85 -1.95
C ASN A 79 -10.55 -10.09 -2.03
N PHE A 80 -10.08 -10.65 -0.91
CA PHE A 80 -9.15 -11.80 -0.93
C PHE A 80 -9.70 -13.03 -1.64
N LYS A 81 -11.02 -13.22 -1.61
CA LYS A 81 -11.68 -14.33 -2.34
C LYS A 81 -11.73 -14.15 -3.86
N ASN A 82 -11.40 -12.97 -4.37
CA ASN A 82 -11.54 -12.63 -5.79
C ASN A 82 -10.23 -12.79 -6.57
N TRP A 83 -9.13 -13.16 -5.90
CA TRP A 83 -7.84 -13.41 -6.55
C TRP A 83 -7.05 -14.45 -5.78
N THR A 84 -6.15 -15.13 -6.47
CA THR A 84 -5.11 -15.99 -5.90
C THR A 84 -3.94 -15.99 -6.86
N SER A 85 -2.72 -16.10 -6.34
CA SER A 85 -1.52 -16.36 -7.14
C SER A 85 -1.36 -17.83 -7.53
N GLY A 86 -2.18 -18.72 -6.96
CA GLY A 86 -1.97 -20.16 -7.01
C GLY A 86 -0.92 -20.67 -6.00
N ASN A 87 -0.28 -19.79 -5.24
CA ASN A 87 0.65 -20.12 -4.17
C ASN A 87 0.16 -19.54 -2.84
N LYS A 88 -0.11 -20.42 -1.87
CA LYS A 88 -0.69 -20.05 -0.57
C LYS A 88 0.23 -19.14 0.26
N ASP A 89 1.54 -19.37 0.22
CA ASP A 89 2.50 -18.60 1.01
C ASP A 89 2.64 -17.17 0.48
N ILE A 90 2.62 -17.00 -0.85
CA ILE A 90 2.59 -15.67 -1.49
C ILE A 90 1.27 -14.96 -1.19
N ASP A 91 0.15 -15.68 -1.32
CA ASP A 91 -1.17 -15.13 -1.03
C ASP A 91 -1.23 -14.64 0.42
N GLU A 92 -0.77 -15.46 1.38
CA GLU A 92 -0.71 -15.08 2.79
C GLU A 92 0.20 -13.87 3.02
N PHE A 93 1.38 -13.83 2.41
CA PHE A 93 2.31 -12.71 2.53
C PHE A 93 1.69 -11.39 2.02
N ILE A 94 1.11 -11.40 0.82
CA ILE A 94 0.44 -10.22 0.24
C ILE A 94 -0.75 -9.81 1.10
N GLN A 95 -1.57 -10.76 1.55
CA GLN A 95 -2.73 -10.48 2.42
C GLN A 95 -2.29 -9.84 3.74
N GLN A 96 -1.24 -10.35 4.39
CA GLN A 96 -0.71 -9.75 5.63
C GLN A 96 -0.17 -8.35 5.39
N SER A 97 0.53 -8.11 4.28
CA SER A 97 0.97 -6.75 3.89
C SER A 97 -0.23 -5.81 3.74
N GLN A 98 -1.24 -6.20 2.96
CA GLN A 98 -2.44 -5.41 2.71
C GLN A 98 -3.29 -5.14 3.95
N LEU A 99 -3.30 -6.05 4.93
CA LEU A 99 -4.02 -5.84 6.20
C LEU A 99 -3.33 -4.81 7.10
N ASN A 100 -2.01 -4.70 7.05
CA ASN A 100 -1.24 -3.85 7.97
C ASN A 100 -0.80 -2.52 7.37
N VAL A 101 -1.00 -2.33 6.06
CA VAL A 101 -0.49 -1.16 5.34
C VAL A 101 -1.14 0.16 5.78
N VAL A 102 -0.30 1.11 6.18
CA VAL A 102 -0.73 2.44 6.65
C VAL A 102 -0.76 3.51 5.54
N HIS A 103 -0.25 3.19 4.35
CA HIS A 103 -0.20 4.09 3.20
C HIS A 103 0.04 3.36 1.87
N TYR A 104 -0.48 3.88 0.74
CA TYR A 104 -0.47 3.18 -0.54
C TYR A 104 0.93 2.82 -1.07
N TYR A 105 1.94 3.66 -0.88
CA TYR A 105 3.30 3.38 -1.37
C TYR A 105 3.95 2.18 -0.68
N LYS A 106 3.43 1.75 0.48
CA LYS A 106 3.86 0.54 1.19
C LYS A 106 2.99 -0.68 0.88
N CYS A 107 1.99 -0.52 0.02
CA CYS A 107 1.02 -1.56 -0.27
C CYS A 107 1.58 -2.52 -1.31
N LEU A 108 1.69 -3.80 -0.96
CA LEU A 108 1.87 -4.86 -1.95
C LEU A 108 0.53 -5.14 -2.63
N GLU A 109 0.43 -4.77 -3.89
CA GLU A 109 -0.75 -4.99 -4.71
C GLU A 109 -0.62 -6.27 -5.53
N TRP A 110 -1.63 -7.16 -5.47
CA TRP A 110 -1.72 -8.28 -6.39
C TRP A 110 -2.26 -7.80 -7.75
N ILE A 111 -1.51 -8.06 -8.82
CA ILE A 111 -1.85 -7.65 -10.19
C ILE A 111 -1.83 -8.88 -11.09
N PRO A 112 -2.97 -9.31 -11.66
CA PRO A 112 -3.00 -10.36 -12.67
C PRO A 112 -2.12 -10.01 -13.87
N PHE A 113 -1.34 -10.98 -14.36
CA PHE A 113 -0.35 -10.76 -15.42
C PHE A 113 -0.98 -10.23 -16.72
N GLU A 114 -2.25 -10.59 -16.98
CA GLU A 114 -3.02 -10.19 -18.15
C GLU A 114 -3.33 -8.68 -18.19
N LYS A 115 -3.13 -7.96 -17.08
CA LYS A 115 -3.28 -6.50 -17.02
C LYS A 115 -2.09 -5.74 -17.61
N PHE A 116 -0.99 -6.42 -17.88
CA PHE A 116 0.18 -5.84 -18.52
C PHE A 116 0.10 -5.93 -20.05
N GLN A 117 0.55 -4.87 -20.71
CA GLN A 117 0.54 -4.73 -22.17
C GLN A 117 1.94 -4.42 -22.69
N ASN A 118 2.14 -4.56 -24.01
CA ASN A 118 3.38 -4.18 -24.69
C ASN A 118 4.66 -4.72 -24.02
N ILE A 119 4.58 -5.97 -23.55
CA ILE A 119 5.65 -6.63 -22.79
C ILE A 119 6.84 -6.88 -23.72
N THR A 120 7.97 -6.26 -23.40
CA THR A 120 9.21 -6.32 -24.18
C THR A 120 10.34 -6.82 -23.30
N TYR A 121 11.06 -7.85 -23.74
CA TYR A 121 12.25 -8.36 -23.05
C TYR A 121 13.37 -7.31 -23.03
N ILE A 122 14.05 -7.17 -21.89
CA ILE A 122 15.14 -6.21 -21.68
C ILE A 122 16.47 -6.93 -21.46
N ALA A 123 16.53 -7.83 -20.47
CA ALA A 123 17.76 -8.49 -20.09
C ALA A 123 17.49 -9.77 -19.28
N GLU A 124 18.50 -10.62 -19.16
CA GLU A 124 18.50 -11.81 -18.32
C GLU A 124 19.73 -11.73 -17.40
N GLY A 125 19.51 -11.98 -16.12
CA GLY A 125 20.55 -12.09 -15.11
C GLY A 125 20.50 -13.46 -14.41
N GLY A 126 21.36 -13.67 -13.42
CA GLY A 126 21.45 -14.95 -12.72
C GLY A 126 20.13 -15.39 -12.05
N PHE A 127 19.28 -14.44 -11.67
CA PHE A 127 18.05 -14.69 -10.90
C PHE A 127 16.76 -14.58 -11.71
N GLY A 128 16.83 -14.30 -13.02
CA GLY A 128 15.64 -14.16 -13.82
C GLY A 128 15.76 -13.23 -15.03
N LYS A 129 14.63 -12.98 -15.66
CA LYS A 129 14.50 -12.13 -16.85
C LYS A 129 13.75 -10.85 -16.49
N ILE A 130 14.19 -9.74 -17.06
CA ILE A 130 13.60 -8.42 -16.93
C ILE A 130 12.88 -8.07 -18.22
N TYR A 131 11.67 -7.56 -18.07
CA TYR A 131 10.83 -7.07 -19.15
C TYR A 131 10.39 -5.63 -18.82
N SER A 132 10.14 -4.83 -19.84
CA SER A 132 9.35 -3.61 -19.72
C SER A 132 7.92 -3.89 -20.15
N ALA A 133 6.93 -3.37 -19.44
CA ALA A 133 5.53 -3.49 -19.81
C ALA A 133 4.78 -2.19 -19.55
N GLU A 134 3.69 -1.97 -20.26
CA GLU A 134 2.70 -0.95 -19.95
C GLU A 134 1.67 -1.51 -18.97
N TRP A 135 1.22 -0.69 -18.03
CA TRP A 135 0.13 -1.04 -17.12
C TRP A 135 -0.91 0.09 -17.10
N PRO A 136 -1.90 0.04 -18.02
CA PRO A 136 -2.84 1.16 -18.21
C PRO A 136 -3.76 1.45 -17.02
N GLU A 137 -3.91 0.50 -16.09
CA GLU A 137 -4.69 0.72 -14.88
C GLU A 137 -3.93 1.57 -13.86
N GLY A 138 -2.59 1.46 -13.79
CA GLY A 138 -1.75 2.20 -12.85
C GLY A 138 -1.86 1.71 -11.40
N ASN A 139 -1.00 2.23 -10.51
CA ASN A 139 -0.95 1.79 -9.11
C ASN A 139 -2.06 2.41 -8.26
N ILE A 140 -2.49 1.69 -7.22
CA ILE A 140 -3.39 2.25 -6.19
C ILE A 140 -2.75 3.50 -5.56
N ASN A 141 -3.59 4.52 -5.36
CA ASN A 141 -3.23 5.73 -4.61
C ASN A 141 -4.15 5.89 -3.39
N TYR A 142 -5.47 6.05 -3.58
CA TYR A 142 -6.41 6.12 -2.46
C TYR A 142 -7.78 5.56 -2.81
N TRP A 143 -8.61 5.32 -1.79
CA TRP A 143 -10.00 4.90 -1.99
C TRP A 143 -10.90 6.12 -2.19
N ASP A 144 -11.55 6.20 -3.35
CA ASP A 144 -12.57 7.20 -3.62
C ASP A 144 -13.88 6.77 -2.95
N ILE A 145 -14.16 7.38 -1.80
CA ILE A 145 -15.35 7.12 -0.99
C ILE A 145 -16.65 7.42 -1.76
N GLU A 146 -16.67 8.43 -2.62
CA GLU A 146 -17.90 8.83 -3.31
C GLU A 146 -18.23 7.88 -4.46
N ASN A 147 -17.20 7.49 -5.20
CA ASN A 147 -17.34 6.58 -6.35
C ASN A 147 -17.19 5.10 -5.98
N GLN A 148 -16.84 4.78 -4.72
CA GLN A 148 -16.62 3.43 -4.22
C GLN A 148 -15.67 2.62 -5.10
N LYS A 149 -14.53 3.23 -5.46
CA LYS A 149 -13.48 2.60 -6.28
C LYS A 149 -12.10 3.10 -5.88
N TRP A 150 -11.07 2.32 -6.19
CA TRP A 150 -9.69 2.79 -6.07
C TRP A 150 -9.41 3.88 -7.10
N TYR A 151 -8.96 5.03 -6.64
CA TYR A 151 -8.27 5.99 -7.49
C TYR A 151 -6.86 5.46 -7.76
N ARG A 152 -6.46 5.46 -9.04
CA ARG A 152 -5.19 4.93 -9.51
C ARG A 152 -4.39 6.00 -10.21
N TYR A 153 -3.08 5.98 -9.97
CA TYR A 153 -2.13 6.92 -10.55
C TYR A 153 -1.48 6.30 -11.79
N LYS A 154 -1.41 7.07 -12.89
CA LYS A 154 -1.04 6.57 -14.23
C LYS A 154 0.10 7.37 -14.87
N ASP A 155 1.09 7.73 -14.08
CA ASP A 155 2.18 8.61 -14.53
C ASP A 155 3.36 7.88 -15.15
N PHE A 156 3.36 6.55 -15.11
CA PHE A 156 4.45 5.75 -15.65
C PHE A 156 4.07 5.17 -17.00
N ASP A 157 4.83 5.54 -18.03
CA ASP A 157 4.70 4.96 -19.35
C ASP A 157 5.07 3.48 -19.35
N LYS A 158 6.04 3.06 -18.52
CA LYS A 158 6.52 1.67 -18.46
C LYS A 158 6.84 1.24 -17.04
N TYR A 159 6.55 -0.02 -16.77
CA TYR A 159 6.84 -0.75 -15.54
C TYR A 159 7.86 -1.84 -15.83
N ALA A 160 8.75 -2.09 -14.88
CA ALA A 160 9.68 -3.21 -14.95
C ALA A 160 8.99 -4.47 -14.38
N LEU A 161 8.96 -5.55 -15.16
CA LEU A 161 8.54 -6.88 -14.70
C LEU A 161 9.77 -7.77 -14.58
N LYS A 162 9.97 -8.37 -13.42
CA LYS A 162 11.02 -9.39 -13.19
C LYS A 162 10.33 -10.75 -13.10
N SER A 163 10.64 -11.64 -14.05
CA SER A 163 10.29 -13.06 -13.94
C SER A 163 11.45 -13.81 -13.30
N LEU A 164 11.18 -14.67 -12.34
CA LEU A 164 12.22 -15.45 -11.66
C LEU A 164 12.39 -16.82 -12.32
N ASN A 165 13.63 -17.31 -12.33
CA ASN A 165 13.94 -18.67 -12.80
C ASN A 165 13.44 -19.70 -11.77
N ASN A 166 12.89 -20.83 -12.23
CA ASN A 166 12.38 -21.94 -11.38
C ASN A 166 11.29 -21.53 -10.36
N SER A 167 10.24 -20.82 -10.81
CA SER A 167 9.11 -20.37 -9.98
C SER A 167 8.26 -21.48 -9.34
N SER A 168 8.60 -22.76 -9.52
CA SER A 168 7.99 -23.89 -8.83
C SER A 168 8.48 -24.04 -7.38
N ASP A 169 9.67 -23.52 -7.07
CA ASP A 169 10.31 -23.57 -5.74
C ASP A 169 10.43 -22.17 -5.15
N ILE A 170 9.30 -21.48 -4.97
CA ILE A 170 9.28 -20.15 -4.32
C ILE A 170 9.65 -20.33 -2.84
N CYS A 171 10.96 -20.28 -2.58
CA CYS A 171 11.60 -20.36 -1.28
C CYS A 171 11.53 -19.00 -0.56
N SER A 172 11.78 -18.97 0.75
CA SER A 172 11.92 -17.76 1.58
C SER A 172 12.83 -16.68 0.97
N ASP A 173 13.78 -17.08 0.12
CA ASP A 173 14.67 -16.18 -0.60
C ASP A 173 13.91 -15.20 -1.51
N PHE A 174 12.73 -15.59 -2.03
CA PHE A 174 11.82 -14.71 -2.77
C PHE A 174 11.30 -13.55 -1.92
N LEU A 175 10.84 -13.85 -0.70
CA LEU A 175 10.27 -12.85 0.19
C LEU A 175 11.33 -11.83 0.64
N ASN A 176 12.59 -12.25 0.76
CA ASN A 176 13.71 -11.37 1.09
C ASN A 176 14.04 -10.35 -0.01
N GLU A 177 13.71 -10.60 -1.29
CA GLU A 177 13.88 -9.58 -2.35
C GLU A 177 12.77 -8.53 -2.37
N VAL A 178 11.60 -8.84 -1.80
CA VAL A 178 10.41 -7.97 -1.82
C VAL A 178 10.36 -7.04 -0.59
N ILE A 179 11.05 -7.40 0.50
CA ILE A 179 11.09 -6.66 1.78
C ILE A 179 12.20 -5.60 1.79
#